data_AF-A0A8M9P213-F1
#
_entry.id   AF-A0A8M9P213-F1
#
_cell.length_a   1.000
_cell.length_b   1.000
_cell.length_c   1.000
_cell.angle_alpha   90.00
_cell.angle_beta   90.00
_cell.angle_gamma   90.00
#
_symmetry.space_group_name_H-M   'P 1'
#
loop_
_entity.id
_entity.type
_entity.pdbx_description
1 polymer ?
#
loop_
_entity_poly.entity_id
_entity_poly.type
_entity_poly.pdbx_seq_one_letter_code
_entity_poly.pdbx_strand_id
1 'polypeptide(L)'
;MAQKMTKVKPDDDRTVPDFGKMYHVKGVISLPSYEIEEPFEAWYDFERNRSRIDYYNGTKEEPIQPQSAMPDVQGFEFEKMDYHKGSRCEVWKTVTEAGHKKNTYRLWVTRPEGNDAPATPHRFEMEGFNTLLDSHNDKYSIEYSDFCTQSEPDVFTPPAGFTCEEFPDPPEEHQILANPIQDYVSTNPVSHAHRMFGPFKEKFNRQYKSEKEHEKREINFVQSFRFVNSTNRKGLSFTVGINDRADWSRAETRKYC
;
A
#
# COMPACT_ATOMS: atom_id res chain seq x y z
N MET A 1 24.76 29.51 -34.05
CA MET A 1 23.46 28.83 -33.88
C MET A 1 23.72 27.49 -33.21
N ALA A 2 23.28 27.30 -31.98
CA ALA A 2 23.46 26.04 -31.27
C ALA A 2 22.25 25.13 -31.57
N GLN A 3 22.49 24.02 -32.26
CA GLN A 3 21.51 22.95 -32.45
C GLN A 3 21.16 22.36 -31.07
N LYS A 4 19.90 22.51 -30.64
CA LYS A 4 19.34 21.71 -29.56
C LYS A 4 19.31 20.26 -30.03
N MET A 5 20.21 19.44 -29.49
CA MET A 5 20.04 17.99 -29.54
C MET A 5 18.87 17.61 -28.64
N THR A 6 17.70 17.44 -29.25
CA THR A 6 16.60 16.70 -28.64
C THR A 6 17.06 15.26 -28.45
N LYS A 7 17.28 14.84 -27.20
CA LYS A 7 17.39 13.41 -26.85
C LYS A 7 16.06 12.77 -27.19
N VAL A 8 15.98 12.13 -28.36
CA VAL A 8 14.95 11.14 -28.65
C VAL A 8 15.18 10.00 -27.66
N LYS A 9 14.24 9.75 -26.74
CA LYS A 9 14.22 8.48 -25.98
C LYS A 9 14.12 7.39 -27.06
N PRO A 10 15.06 6.42 -27.12
CA PRO A 10 14.88 5.29 -28.02
C PRO A 10 13.53 4.63 -27.70
N ASP A 11 12.83 4.16 -28.74
CA ASP A 11 11.65 3.30 -28.58
C ASP A 11 12.06 2.17 -27.64
N ASP A 12 11.53 2.20 -26.43
CA ASP A 12 11.78 1.18 -25.44
C ASP A 12 10.69 0.14 -25.61
N ASP A 13 10.97 -0.90 -26.40
CA ASP A 13 10.06 -2.01 -26.70
C ASP A 13 9.73 -2.87 -25.45
N ARG A 14 10.15 -2.46 -24.25
CA ARG A 14 9.80 -3.13 -23.00
C ARG A 14 8.31 -3.03 -22.73
N THR A 15 7.69 -4.19 -22.59
CA THR A 15 6.32 -4.32 -22.10
C THR A 15 6.29 -4.13 -20.59
N VAL A 16 5.16 -3.68 -20.03
CA VAL A 16 4.98 -3.60 -18.58
C VAL A 16 5.25 -4.97 -17.91
N PRO A 17 5.72 -5.00 -16.65
CA PRO A 17 5.99 -6.27 -15.97
C PRO A 17 4.72 -7.12 -15.81
N ASP A 18 4.84 -8.43 -15.99
CA ASP A 18 3.77 -9.38 -15.64
C ASP A 18 4.24 -10.24 -14.48
N PHE A 19 3.43 -10.38 -13.43
CA PHE A 19 3.73 -11.21 -12.25
C PHE A 19 3.13 -12.61 -12.35
N GLY A 20 2.45 -12.92 -13.45
CA GLY A 20 1.73 -14.18 -13.64
C GLY A 20 0.38 -14.19 -12.92
N LYS A 21 -0.39 -15.25 -13.20
CA LYS A 21 -1.76 -15.43 -12.66
C LYS A 21 -1.81 -16.11 -11.29
N MET A 22 -0.70 -16.68 -10.86
CA MET A 22 -0.57 -17.37 -9.59
C MET A 22 0.80 -17.07 -9.01
N TYR A 23 0.85 -16.69 -7.74
CA TYR A 23 2.12 -16.48 -7.06
C TYR A 23 1.97 -16.58 -5.55
N HIS A 24 3.12 -16.78 -4.91
CA HIS A 24 3.37 -16.60 -3.49
C HIS A 24 4.45 -15.52 -3.34
N VAL A 25 4.32 -14.69 -2.32
CA VAL A 25 5.28 -13.62 -2.05
C VAL A 25 5.28 -13.24 -0.58
N LYS A 26 6.45 -12.89 -0.05
CA LYS A 26 6.59 -12.22 1.24
C LYS A 26 6.94 -10.75 1.02
N GLY A 27 6.62 -9.91 1.98
CA GLY A 27 7.11 -8.55 1.94
C GLY A 27 7.02 -7.83 3.25
N VAL A 28 7.62 -6.65 3.32
CA VAL A 28 7.56 -5.76 4.48
C VAL A 28 7.11 -4.39 4.02
N ILE A 29 5.97 -3.94 4.55
CA ILE A 29 5.47 -2.57 4.39
C ILE A 29 6.22 -1.69 5.39
N SER A 30 6.85 -0.63 4.91
CA SER A 30 7.63 0.30 5.73
C SER A 30 7.09 1.73 5.60
N LEU A 31 6.74 2.33 6.74
CA LEU A 31 6.43 3.76 6.86
C LEU A 31 7.40 4.38 7.88
N PRO A 32 8.59 4.83 7.44
CA PRO A 32 9.63 5.32 8.35
C PRO A 32 9.19 6.48 9.23
N SER A 33 8.35 7.37 8.69
CA SER A 33 7.77 8.51 9.42
C SER A 33 7.00 8.10 10.68
N TYR A 34 6.54 6.84 10.75
CA TYR A 34 5.75 6.28 11.84
C TYR A 34 6.38 5.08 12.53
N GLU A 35 7.62 4.71 12.16
CA GLU A 35 8.31 3.51 12.67
C GLU A 35 7.47 2.24 12.49
N ILE A 36 6.71 2.19 11.39
CA ILE A 36 5.93 1.01 11.03
C ILE A 36 6.79 0.15 10.11
N GLU A 37 7.02 -1.08 10.56
CA GLU A 37 7.49 -2.18 9.74
C GLU A 37 6.51 -3.34 9.91
N GLU A 38 5.85 -3.69 8.81
CA GLU A 38 4.73 -4.61 8.79
C GLU A 38 4.97 -5.71 7.74
N PRO A 39 5.55 -6.85 8.12
CA PRO A 39 5.66 -8.04 7.28
C PRO A 39 4.29 -8.62 6.95
N PHE A 40 4.22 -9.17 5.75
CA PHE A 40 3.11 -9.98 5.28
C PHE A 40 3.61 -11.16 4.44
N GLU A 41 2.75 -12.16 4.31
CA GLU A 41 2.91 -13.26 3.37
C GLU A 41 1.61 -13.42 2.58
N ALA A 42 1.70 -13.49 1.25
CA ALA A 42 0.56 -13.47 0.37
C ALA A 42 0.60 -14.62 -0.64
N TRP A 43 -0.56 -15.21 -0.90
CA TRP A 43 -0.82 -16.18 -1.94
C TRP A 43 -1.94 -15.65 -2.83
N TYR A 44 -1.72 -15.68 -4.13
CA TYR A 44 -2.66 -15.21 -5.13
C TYR A 44 -2.90 -16.30 -6.17
N ASP A 45 -4.16 -16.57 -6.47
CA ASP A 45 -4.61 -17.52 -7.48
C ASP A 45 -5.79 -16.89 -8.23
N PHE A 46 -5.45 -16.19 -9.32
CA PHE A 46 -6.43 -15.51 -10.16
C PHE A 46 -7.39 -16.50 -10.83
N GLU A 47 -6.88 -17.66 -11.26
CA GLU A 47 -7.67 -18.64 -12.00
C GLU A 47 -8.83 -19.21 -11.17
N ARG A 48 -8.62 -19.39 -9.87
CA ARG A 48 -9.65 -19.86 -8.94
C ARG A 48 -10.29 -18.74 -8.14
N ASN A 49 -9.99 -17.49 -8.45
CA ASN A 49 -10.49 -16.31 -7.76
C ASN A 49 -10.34 -16.45 -6.23
N ARG A 50 -9.12 -16.70 -5.77
CA ARG A 50 -8.81 -16.79 -4.34
C ARG A 50 -7.47 -16.13 -4.01
N SER A 51 -7.41 -15.44 -2.89
CA SER A 51 -6.16 -14.96 -2.32
C SER A 51 -6.16 -15.14 -0.81
N ARG A 52 -4.97 -15.11 -0.22
CA ARG A 52 -4.76 -15.13 1.23
C ARG A 52 -3.61 -14.18 1.50
N ILE A 53 -3.77 -13.28 2.47
CA ILE A 53 -2.70 -12.41 2.93
C ILE A 53 -2.67 -12.50 4.46
N ASP A 54 -1.54 -12.97 4.98
CA ASP A 54 -1.31 -13.11 6.40
C ASP A 54 -0.43 -11.94 6.86
N TYR A 55 -0.94 -11.14 7.79
CA TYR A 55 -0.19 -10.12 8.55
C TYR A 55 0.03 -10.68 9.95
N TYR A 56 1.28 -10.94 10.36
CA TYR A 56 1.67 -11.48 11.69
C TYR A 56 0.68 -12.49 12.31
N ASN A 57 0.91 -13.82 12.25
CA ASN A 57 0.08 -14.86 12.90
C ASN A 57 -1.41 -14.50 13.05
N GLY A 58 -2.16 -14.62 11.95
CA GLY A 58 -3.53 -14.10 11.85
C GLY A 58 -4.62 -14.94 12.53
N THR A 59 -5.71 -14.25 12.86
CA THR A 59 -7.06 -14.76 13.14
C THR A 59 -7.98 -14.48 11.92
N LYS A 60 -9.17 -15.08 11.83
CA LYS A 60 -9.96 -15.18 10.59
C LYS A 60 -11.32 -14.49 10.67
N GLU A 61 -11.69 -13.68 9.68
CA GLU A 61 -13.07 -13.35 9.31
C GLU A 61 -13.16 -12.78 7.86
N GLU A 62 -14.34 -12.94 7.26
CA GLU A 62 -14.91 -12.72 5.89
C GLU A 62 -14.06 -12.62 4.59
N PRO A 63 -14.62 -13.06 3.44
CA PRO A 63 -13.92 -13.07 2.16
C PRO A 63 -14.03 -11.73 1.41
N ILE A 64 -12.87 -11.11 1.22
CA ILE A 64 -12.59 -10.00 0.31
C ILE A 64 -12.48 -10.55 -1.11
N GLN A 65 -12.75 -9.72 -2.13
CA GLN A 65 -12.29 -10.03 -3.49
C GLN A 65 -10.79 -10.36 -3.46
N PRO A 66 -10.33 -11.41 -4.14
CA PRO A 66 -8.93 -11.81 -4.15
C PRO A 66 -8.05 -10.65 -4.55
N GLN A 67 -7.32 -10.12 -3.58
CA GLN A 67 -6.43 -9.02 -3.84
C GLN A 67 -5.01 -9.51 -4.08
N SER A 68 -4.43 -8.98 -5.15
CA SER A 68 -3.01 -9.04 -5.43
C SER A 68 -2.22 -8.24 -4.38
N ALA A 69 -1.15 -8.82 -3.86
CA ALA A 69 -0.14 -8.08 -3.09
C ALA A 69 0.79 -7.25 -3.98
N MET A 70 0.62 -7.31 -5.30
CA MET A 70 1.30 -6.48 -6.30
C MET A 70 0.38 -5.34 -6.76
N PRO A 71 0.95 -4.16 -7.09
CA PRO A 71 0.18 -3.07 -7.68
C PRO A 71 -0.38 -3.46 -9.05
N ASP A 72 -1.48 -2.83 -9.44
CA ASP A 72 -1.87 -2.80 -10.85
C ASP A 72 -0.84 -1.98 -11.62
N VAL A 73 -0.14 -2.64 -12.54
CA VAL A 73 0.94 -2.05 -13.34
C VAL A 73 0.44 -1.34 -14.60
N GLN A 74 -0.88 -1.35 -14.84
CA GLN A 74 -1.45 -0.60 -15.96
C GLN A 74 -1.12 0.89 -15.82
N GLY A 75 -0.55 1.48 -16.88
CA GLY A 75 -0.14 2.89 -16.89
C GLY A 75 1.21 3.17 -16.22
N PHE A 76 1.98 2.14 -15.85
CA PHE A 76 3.39 2.32 -15.51
C PHE A 76 4.23 2.44 -16.78
N GLU A 77 5.19 3.36 -16.75
CA GLU A 77 6.18 3.56 -17.80
C GLU A 77 7.58 3.24 -17.28
N PHE A 78 8.43 2.70 -18.14
CA PHE A 78 9.84 2.51 -17.80
C PHE A 78 10.51 3.87 -17.52
N GLU A 79 11.06 4.03 -16.31
CA GLU A 79 11.79 5.23 -15.91
C GLU A 79 13.29 5.07 -16.17
N LYS A 80 13.90 4.00 -15.65
CA LYS A 80 15.35 3.75 -15.70
C LYS A 80 15.74 2.34 -15.27
N MET A 81 17.00 1.98 -15.51
CA MET A 81 17.64 0.86 -14.79
C MET A 81 18.24 1.38 -13.49
N ASP A 82 18.12 0.63 -12.39
CA ASP A 82 18.70 0.99 -11.10
C ASP A 82 19.13 -0.26 -10.31
N TYR A 83 19.96 -0.09 -9.29
CA TYR A 83 20.35 -1.19 -8.39
C TYR A 83 19.52 -1.15 -7.10
N HIS A 84 18.95 -2.28 -6.73
CA HIS A 84 18.27 -2.46 -5.44
C HIS A 84 18.78 -3.73 -4.76
N LYS A 85 19.34 -3.61 -3.55
CA LYS A 85 19.92 -4.71 -2.75
C LYS A 85 20.86 -5.64 -3.56
N GLY A 86 21.63 -5.07 -4.49
CA GLY A 86 22.57 -5.80 -5.35
C GLY A 86 21.98 -6.33 -6.67
N SER A 87 20.66 -6.33 -6.83
CA SER A 87 19.97 -6.70 -8.07
C SER A 87 19.90 -5.52 -9.03
N ARG A 88 20.18 -5.75 -10.32
CA ARG A 88 19.99 -4.74 -11.37
C ARG A 88 18.55 -4.79 -11.87
N CYS A 89 17.74 -3.83 -11.46
CA CYS A 89 16.30 -3.80 -11.70
C CYS A 89 15.90 -2.83 -12.82
N GLU A 90 14.80 -3.15 -13.49
CA GLU A 90 13.98 -2.17 -14.20
C GLU A 90 13.17 -1.38 -13.18
N VAL A 91 13.15 -0.05 -13.32
CA VAL A 91 12.31 0.84 -12.51
C VAL A 91 11.17 1.35 -13.37
N TRP A 92 9.96 1.01 -12.97
CA TRP A 92 8.72 1.40 -13.60
C TRP A 92 8.03 2.45 -12.75
N LYS A 93 7.43 3.47 -13.36
CA LYS A 93 6.85 4.60 -12.65
C LYS A 93 5.47 4.95 -13.19
N THR A 94 4.59 5.36 -12.28
CA THR A 94 3.37 6.08 -12.64
C THR A 94 3.14 7.25 -11.68
N VAL A 95 2.31 8.20 -12.08
CA VAL A 95 1.94 9.37 -11.28
C VAL A 95 0.44 9.53 -11.32
N THR A 96 -0.20 9.66 -10.17
CA THR A 96 -1.64 9.93 -10.06
C THR A 96 -1.89 11.26 -9.37
N GLU A 97 -2.87 12.00 -9.86
CA GLU A 97 -3.25 13.30 -9.32
C GLU A 97 -4.74 13.33 -9.02
N ALA A 98 -5.13 13.79 -7.82
CA ALA A 98 -6.51 14.06 -7.45
C ALA A 98 -6.58 15.22 -6.46
N GLY A 99 -7.29 16.29 -6.81
CA GLY A 99 -7.31 17.51 -6.03
C GLY A 99 -5.89 18.06 -5.84
N HIS A 100 -5.49 18.29 -4.59
CA HIS A 100 -4.13 18.74 -4.25
C HIS A 100 -3.12 17.60 -4.05
N LYS A 101 -3.54 16.34 -4.23
CA LYS A 101 -2.69 15.17 -4.00
C LYS A 101 -2.05 14.71 -5.30
N LYS A 102 -0.72 14.63 -5.30
CA LYS A 102 0.09 14.09 -6.38
C LYS A 102 0.95 12.96 -5.82
N ASN A 103 0.63 11.72 -6.20
CA ASN A 103 1.38 10.55 -5.75
C ASN A 103 2.24 10.02 -6.88
N THR A 104 3.52 9.80 -6.61
CA THR A 104 4.45 9.14 -7.52
C THR A 104 4.71 7.73 -7.02
N TYR A 105 4.48 6.74 -7.88
CA TYR A 105 4.73 5.34 -7.56
C TYR A 105 5.91 4.83 -8.38
N ARG A 106 6.75 4.00 -7.77
CA ARG A 106 7.84 3.31 -8.45
C ARG A 106 7.87 1.84 -8.08
N LEU A 107 8.17 1.00 -9.07
CA LEU A 107 8.22 -0.44 -8.95
C LEU A 107 9.55 -0.95 -9.52
N TRP A 108 10.32 -1.68 -8.71
CA TRP A 108 11.58 -2.30 -9.10
C TRP A 108 11.33 -3.78 -9.37
N VAL A 109 11.68 -4.23 -10.58
CA VAL A 109 11.55 -5.63 -10.98
C VAL A 109 12.81 -6.14 -11.66
N THR A 110 13.04 -7.45 -11.60
CA THR A 110 13.98 -8.16 -12.48
C THR A 110 13.23 -9.10 -13.39
N ARG A 111 13.69 -9.27 -14.63
CA ARG A 111 13.14 -10.28 -15.53
C ARG A 111 14.10 -11.47 -15.65
N PRO A 112 13.59 -12.71 -15.60
CA PRO A 112 14.36 -13.86 -16.03
C PRO A 112 14.75 -13.74 -17.52
N GLU A 113 15.79 -14.46 -17.94
CA GLU A 113 16.18 -14.53 -19.34
C GLU A 113 15.09 -15.26 -20.15
N GLY A 114 14.46 -14.53 -21.08
CA GLY A 114 13.29 -14.98 -21.86
C GLY A 114 12.07 -14.10 -21.59
N ASN A 115 11.54 -13.43 -22.62
CA ASN A 115 10.50 -12.40 -22.50
C ASN A 115 9.15 -12.89 -21.93
N ASP A 116 8.92 -14.20 -21.87
CA ASP A 116 7.62 -14.79 -21.52
C ASP A 116 7.49 -15.23 -20.05
N ALA A 117 8.55 -15.10 -19.24
CA ALA A 117 8.52 -15.54 -17.84
C ALA A 117 8.15 -14.38 -16.89
N PRO A 118 7.41 -14.66 -15.80
CA PRO A 118 6.98 -13.63 -14.85
C PRO A 118 8.15 -12.83 -14.28
N ALA A 119 7.97 -11.52 -14.20
CA ALA A 119 8.87 -10.60 -13.56
C ALA A 119 8.91 -10.86 -12.05
N THR A 120 10.09 -10.73 -11.46
CA THR A 120 10.29 -10.83 -10.01
C THR A 120 10.25 -9.44 -9.40
N PRO A 121 9.27 -9.14 -8.51
CA PRO A 121 9.19 -7.86 -7.82
C PRO A 121 10.24 -7.78 -6.69
N HIS A 122 10.84 -6.61 -6.52
CA HIS A 122 11.82 -6.35 -5.45
C HIS A 122 11.37 -5.23 -4.51
N ARG A 123 10.83 -4.14 -5.04
CA ARG A 123 10.38 -3.00 -4.25
C ARG A 123 9.22 -2.29 -4.92
N PHE A 124 8.26 -1.85 -4.12
CA PHE A 124 7.29 -0.84 -4.50
C PHE A 124 7.45 0.39 -3.59
N GLU A 125 7.39 1.59 -4.13
CA GLU A 125 7.51 2.84 -3.37
C GLU A 125 6.41 3.81 -3.80
N MET A 126 5.83 4.49 -2.82
CA MET A 126 4.94 5.63 -3.02
C MET A 126 5.55 6.87 -2.37
N GLU A 127 5.60 7.96 -3.11
CA GLU A 127 5.93 9.30 -2.62
C GLU A 127 4.77 10.25 -2.88
N GLY A 128 4.13 10.71 -1.81
CA GLY A 128 3.01 11.64 -1.83
C GLY A 128 3.51 13.09 -1.76
N PHE A 129 2.89 13.95 -2.55
CA PHE A 129 3.12 15.38 -2.54
C PHE A 129 1.77 16.11 -2.49
N ASN A 130 1.65 17.09 -1.60
CA ASN A 130 0.48 17.95 -1.52
C ASN A 130 0.79 19.32 -2.10
N THR A 131 0.13 19.69 -3.21
CA THR A 131 0.38 20.92 -3.95
C THR A 131 -0.10 22.18 -3.22
N LEU A 132 -1.12 22.08 -2.36
CA LEU A 132 -1.60 23.20 -1.54
C LEU A 132 -0.67 23.50 -0.37
N LEU A 133 -0.08 22.46 0.21
CA LEU A 133 0.89 22.58 1.30
C LEU A 133 2.32 22.83 0.81
N ASP A 134 2.59 22.57 -0.47
CA ASP A 134 3.92 22.57 -1.08
C ASP A 134 4.90 21.69 -0.30
N SER A 135 4.46 20.47 0.03
CA SER A 135 5.22 19.56 0.89
C SER A 135 4.94 18.10 0.58
N HIS A 136 5.96 17.26 0.76
CA HIS A 136 5.76 15.81 0.85
C HIS A 136 4.99 15.47 2.12
N ASN A 137 3.90 14.74 1.95
CA ASN A 137 2.96 14.42 3.04
C ASN A 137 2.93 12.93 3.38
N ASP A 138 3.38 12.06 2.49
CA ASP A 138 3.39 10.62 2.71
C ASP A 138 4.54 9.96 1.94
N LYS A 139 5.12 8.92 2.54
CA LYS A 139 6.13 8.08 1.90
C LYS A 139 6.11 6.72 2.54
N TYR A 140 5.96 5.69 1.71
CA TYR A 140 6.03 4.30 2.15
C TYR A 140 6.64 3.43 1.07
N SER A 141 7.14 2.27 1.48
CA SER A 141 7.65 1.26 0.56
C SER A 141 7.24 -0.14 0.98
N ILE A 142 7.12 -1.03 0.00
CA ILE A 142 7.00 -2.47 0.20
C ILE A 142 8.27 -3.11 -0.33
N GLU A 143 8.97 -3.83 0.52
CA GLU A 143 10.13 -4.63 0.15
C GLU A 143 9.68 -6.08 -0.05
N TYR A 144 9.72 -6.59 -1.27
CA TYR A 144 9.28 -7.96 -1.58
C TYR A 144 10.44 -8.96 -1.42
N SER A 145 10.11 -10.18 -1.02
CA SER A 145 11.02 -11.31 -0.92
C SER A 145 10.29 -12.61 -1.23
N ASP A 146 11.07 -13.67 -1.45
CA ASP A 146 10.55 -15.04 -1.58
C ASP A 146 9.45 -15.21 -2.65
N PHE A 147 9.52 -14.42 -3.73
CA PHE A 147 8.55 -14.51 -4.82
C PHE A 147 8.69 -15.83 -5.58
N CYS A 148 7.57 -16.53 -5.75
CA CYS A 148 7.49 -17.77 -6.52
C CYS A 148 6.16 -17.85 -7.26
N THR A 149 6.15 -18.43 -8.46
CA THR A 149 4.93 -18.62 -9.26
C THR A 149 4.21 -19.95 -8.99
N GLN A 150 4.69 -20.70 -8.00
CA GLN A 150 4.08 -21.95 -7.53
C GLN A 150 3.26 -21.67 -6.26
N SER A 151 2.05 -22.24 -6.17
CA SER A 151 1.22 -22.15 -4.97
C SER A 151 0.91 -23.53 -4.40
N GLU A 152 0.88 -23.64 -3.08
CA GLU A 152 0.48 -24.86 -2.38
C GLU A 152 -1.06 -24.94 -2.31
N PRO A 153 -1.70 -26.05 -2.73
CA PRO A 153 -3.16 -26.14 -2.81
C PRO A 153 -3.87 -25.91 -1.46
N ASP A 154 -3.26 -26.39 -0.38
CA ASP A 154 -3.87 -26.50 0.95
C ASP A 154 -3.81 -25.19 1.75
N VAL A 155 -3.03 -24.20 1.29
CA VAL A 155 -2.88 -22.91 1.97
C VAL A 155 -4.18 -22.10 2.01
N PHE A 156 -5.13 -22.40 1.13
CA PHE A 156 -6.44 -21.73 1.10
C PHE A 156 -7.49 -22.45 1.95
N THR A 157 -7.16 -23.61 2.52
CA THR A 157 -8.09 -24.39 3.35
C THR A 157 -8.07 -23.85 4.79
N PRO A 158 -9.21 -23.48 5.38
CA PRO A 158 -9.24 -23.10 6.79
C PRO A 158 -8.81 -24.24 7.72
N PRO A 159 -8.14 -23.94 8.86
CA PRO A 159 -7.83 -24.92 9.88
C PRO A 159 -9.10 -25.63 10.36
N ALA A 160 -9.00 -26.94 10.57
CA ALA A 160 -10.11 -27.75 11.05
C ALA A 160 -10.58 -27.28 12.45
N GLY A 161 -11.89 -27.30 12.68
CA GLY A 161 -12.50 -26.97 13.97
C GLY A 161 -12.87 -25.49 14.17
N PHE A 162 -12.68 -24.64 13.16
CA PHE A 162 -13.10 -23.25 13.16
C PHE A 162 -14.29 -23.04 12.21
N THR A 163 -15.28 -22.26 12.64
CA THR A 163 -16.40 -21.76 11.84
C THR A 163 -16.21 -20.27 11.57
N CYS A 164 -16.53 -19.80 10.37
CA CYS A 164 -16.46 -18.37 10.04
C CYS A 164 -17.54 -17.57 10.79
N GLU A 165 -17.21 -16.38 11.27
CA GLU A 165 -18.12 -15.42 11.92
C GLU A 165 -18.34 -14.19 11.01
N GLU A 166 -19.37 -13.38 11.31
CA GLU A 166 -19.66 -12.11 10.62
C GLU A 166 -18.78 -10.99 11.20
N PHE A 167 -18.33 -10.04 10.36
CA PHE A 167 -17.55 -8.89 10.81
C PHE A 167 -18.41 -7.94 11.68
N PRO A 168 -17.77 -7.21 12.63
CA PRO A 168 -18.46 -6.22 13.44
C PRO A 168 -18.83 -4.98 12.61
N ASP A 169 -20.13 -4.65 12.58
CA ASP A 169 -20.62 -3.38 12.03
C ASP A 169 -19.82 -2.17 12.59
N PRO A 170 -19.50 -1.16 11.75
CA PRO A 170 -20.08 -0.88 10.43
C PRO A 170 -19.27 -1.40 9.21
N PRO A 171 -19.91 -1.53 8.03
CA PRO A 171 -19.31 -2.07 6.79
C PRO A 171 -18.01 -1.41 6.31
N GLU A 172 -17.78 -0.16 6.70
CA GLU A 172 -16.58 0.61 6.34
C GLU A 172 -15.33 0.09 7.07
N GLU A 173 -15.49 -0.44 8.28
CA GLU A 173 -14.40 -1.05 9.04
C GLU A 173 -14.06 -2.45 8.50
N HIS A 174 -15.03 -3.15 7.91
CA HIS A 174 -14.84 -4.50 7.34
C HIS A 174 -13.77 -4.49 6.24
N GLN A 175 -13.85 -3.56 5.28
CA GLN A 175 -12.89 -3.50 4.16
C GLN A 175 -11.46 -3.20 4.64
N ILE A 176 -11.32 -2.46 5.74
CA ILE A 176 -10.03 -2.03 6.28
C ILE A 176 -9.35 -3.17 7.02
N LEU A 177 -10.12 -3.95 7.79
CA LEU A 177 -9.63 -5.12 8.51
C LEU A 177 -9.31 -6.26 7.55
N ALA A 178 -10.19 -6.45 6.57
CA ALA A 178 -10.12 -7.57 5.64
C ALA A 178 -9.05 -7.33 4.57
N ASN A 179 -8.80 -6.08 4.16
CA ASN A 179 -7.92 -5.77 3.03
C ASN A 179 -6.93 -4.61 3.28
N PRO A 180 -6.07 -4.71 4.31
CA PRO A 180 -5.19 -3.61 4.68
C PRO A 180 -4.09 -3.34 3.64
N ILE A 181 -3.71 -4.31 2.80
CA ILE A 181 -2.66 -4.11 1.78
C ILE A 181 -3.06 -3.09 0.72
N GLN A 182 -4.37 -2.96 0.47
CA GLN A 182 -4.90 -2.12 -0.60
C GLN A 182 -4.59 -0.64 -0.42
N ASP A 183 -4.45 -0.20 0.84
CA ASP A 183 -4.05 1.17 1.15
C ASP A 183 -2.61 1.49 0.75
N TYR A 184 -1.83 0.47 0.37
CA TYR A 184 -0.44 0.57 0.00
C TYR A 184 -0.19 0.22 -1.46
N VAL A 185 -0.79 -0.86 -1.99
CA VAL A 185 -0.52 -1.32 -3.37
C VAL A 185 -1.40 -0.65 -4.42
N SER A 186 -2.53 -0.06 -4.02
CA SER A 186 -3.39 0.67 -4.96
C SER A 186 -2.72 1.96 -5.42
N THR A 187 -2.83 2.26 -6.72
CA THR A 187 -2.46 3.57 -7.26
C THR A 187 -3.58 4.61 -7.11
N ASN A 188 -4.73 4.23 -6.53
CA ASN A 188 -5.82 5.16 -6.28
C ASN A 188 -5.39 6.24 -5.25
N PRO A 189 -5.52 7.54 -5.57
CA PRO A 189 -5.12 8.61 -4.65
C PRO A 189 -5.96 8.70 -3.37
N VAL A 190 -7.11 8.01 -3.30
CA VAL A 190 -7.99 7.96 -2.13
C VAL A 190 -8.06 6.53 -1.59
N SER A 191 -7.24 6.26 -0.58
CA SER A 191 -7.21 4.99 0.17
C SER A 191 -8.39 4.85 1.15
N HIS A 192 -8.56 3.68 1.77
CA HIS A 192 -9.58 3.50 2.80
C HIS A 192 -9.35 4.43 4.00
N ALA A 193 -8.11 4.60 4.45
CA ALA A 193 -7.77 5.55 5.52
C ALA A 193 -8.23 6.99 5.22
N HIS A 194 -8.20 7.43 3.96
CA HIS A 194 -8.71 8.75 3.57
C HIS A 194 -10.23 8.84 3.72
N ARG A 195 -10.96 7.78 3.34
CA ARG A 195 -12.42 7.72 3.44
C ARG A 195 -12.89 7.81 4.90
N MET A 196 -12.09 7.31 5.85
CA MET A 196 -12.39 7.36 7.28
C MET A 196 -12.27 8.76 7.90
N PHE A 197 -11.72 9.75 7.18
CA PHE A 197 -11.63 11.12 7.71
C PHE A 197 -13.01 11.81 7.80
N GLY A 198 -13.93 11.48 6.89
CA GLY A 198 -15.32 11.96 6.95
C GLY A 198 -16.02 11.56 8.26
N PRO A 199 -16.17 10.26 8.53
CA PRO A 199 -16.72 9.73 9.78
C PRO A 199 -16.02 10.26 11.03
N PHE A 200 -14.69 10.39 11.00
CA PHE A 200 -13.92 10.99 12.10
C PHE A 200 -14.36 12.43 12.40
N LYS A 201 -14.51 13.27 11.37
CA LYS A 201 -14.94 14.66 11.56
C LYS A 201 -16.33 14.74 12.16
N GLU A 202 -17.26 13.89 11.71
CA GLU A 202 -18.62 13.83 12.24
C GLU A 202 -18.63 13.40 13.70
N LYS A 203 -17.95 12.29 14.02
CA LYS A 203 -17.86 11.74 15.38
C LYS A 203 -17.31 12.73 16.41
N PHE A 204 -16.33 13.54 16.02
CA PHE A 204 -15.67 14.51 16.91
C PHE A 204 -16.04 15.97 16.62
N ASN A 205 -17.11 16.21 15.86
CA ASN A 205 -17.60 17.55 15.49
C ASN A 205 -16.50 18.50 15.00
N ARG A 206 -15.61 18.01 14.13
CA ARG A 206 -14.44 18.75 13.65
C ARG A 206 -14.83 19.80 12.63
N GLN A 207 -14.36 21.02 12.86
CA GLN A 207 -14.36 22.10 11.88
C GLN A 207 -12.98 22.72 11.80
N TYR A 208 -12.49 22.93 10.58
CA TYR A 208 -11.17 23.50 10.33
C TYR A 208 -11.32 24.88 9.71
N LYS A 209 -10.41 25.79 10.06
CA LYS A 209 -10.52 27.22 9.73
C LYS A 209 -10.24 27.51 8.26
N SER A 210 -9.59 26.59 7.57
CA SER A 210 -9.21 26.73 6.16
C SER A 210 -9.04 25.36 5.52
N GLU A 211 -9.08 25.32 4.19
CA GLU A 211 -8.72 24.15 3.38
C GLU A 211 -7.30 23.68 3.70
N LYS A 212 -6.36 24.62 3.90
CA LYS A 212 -4.98 24.31 4.30
C LYS A 212 -4.89 23.57 5.64
N GLU A 213 -5.71 23.98 6.62
CA GLU A 213 -5.77 23.29 7.91
C GLU A 213 -6.45 21.92 7.75
N HIS A 214 -7.55 21.85 7.00
CA HIS A 214 -8.25 20.60 6.71
C HIS A 214 -7.31 19.56 6.08
N GLU A 215 -6.55 19.92 5.04
CA GLU A 215 -5.57 19.04 4.38
C GLU A 215 -4.50 18.55 5.36
N LYS A 216 -3.96 19.45 6.18
CA LYS A 216 -2.96 19.09 7.20
C LYS A 216 -3.54 18.10 8.23
N ARG A 217 -4.80 18.28 8.63
CA ARG A 217 -5.50 17.44 9.60
C ARG A 217 -5.85 16.08 9.01
N GLU A 218 -6.23 16.03 7.74
CA GLU A 218 -6.46 14.78 7.00
C GLU A 218 -5.18 13.95 6.93
N ILE A 219 -4.05 14.58 6.56
CA ILE A 219 -2.74 13.90 6.50
C ILE A 219 -2.39 13.29 7.86
N ASN A 220 -2.48 14.07 8.94
CA ASN A 220 -2.21 13.57 10.28
C ASN A 220 -3.15 12.41 10.66
N PHE A 221 -4.44 12.52 10.33
CA PHE A 221 -5.43 11.50 10.60
C PHE A 221 -5.13 10.19 9.89
N VAL A 222 -4.86 10.24 8.58
CA VAL A 222 -4.53 9.05 7.77
C VAL A 222 -3.33 8.31 8.37
N GLN A 223 -2.33 9.07 8.82
CA GLN A 223 -1.14 8.52 9.44
C GLN A 223 -1.45 7.85 10.80
N SER A 224 -2.19 8.53 11.68
CA SER A 224 -2.67 7.97 12.95
C SER A 224 -3.52 6.71 12.73
N PHE A 225 -4.35 6.73 11.69
CA PHE A 225 -5.22 5.62 11.33
C PHE A 225 -4.41 4.38 10.93
N ARG A 226 -3.40 4.54 10.08
CA ARG A 226 -2.49 3.46 9.71
C ARG A 226 -1.72 2.92 10.92
N PHE A 227 -1.25 3.81 11.80
CA PHE A 227 -0.56 3.41 13.04
C PHE A 227 -1.44 2.56 13.95
N VAL A 228 -2.69 2.99 14.20
CA VAL A 228 -3.64 2.26 15.04
C VAL A 228 -3.89 0.86 14.47
N ASN A 229 -4.21 0.77 13.18
CA ASN A 229 -4.51 -0.51 12.54
C ASN A 229 -3.29 -1.44 12.50
N SER A 230 -2.11 -0.92 12.15
CA SER A 230 -0.86 -1.69 12.14
C SER A 230 -0.49 -2.18 13.55
N THR A 231 -0.72 -1.36 14.58
CA THR A 231 -0.47 -1.75 15.98
C THR A 231 -1.42 -2.86 16.44
N ASN A 232 -2.72 -2.73 16.13
CA ASN A 232 -3.71 -3.73 16.52
C ASN A 232 -3.48 -5.08 15.82
N ARG A 233 -3.02 -5.08 14.56
CA ARG A 233 -2.66 -6.32 13.84
C ARG A 233 -1.45 -7.07 14.44
N LYS A 234 -0.67 -6.45 15.32
CA LYS A 234 0.43 -7.14 16.02
C LYS A 234 -0.06 -8.11 17.10
N GLY A 235 -1.35 -8.11 17.46
CA GLY A 235 -1.89 -9.01 18.47
C GLY A 235 -1.30 -8.81 19.87
N LEU A 236 -0.98 -7.56 20.23
CA LEU A 236 -0.46 -7.22 21.56
C LEU A 236 -1.51 -7.50 22.65
N SER A 237 -1.09 -7.53 23.92
CA SER A 237 -1.99 -7.69 25.07
C SER A 237 -2.96 -6.51 25.30
N PHE A 238 -2.88 -5.50 24.44
CA PHE A 238 -3.73 -4.32 24.44
C PHE A 238 -4.01 -3.90 23.00
N THR A 239 -5.10 -3.16 22.81
CA THR A 239 -5.44 -2.51 21.54
C THR A 239 -5.39 -1.00 21.70
N VAL A 240 -5.15 -0.30 20.59
CA VAL A 240 -5.23 1.16 20.48
C VAL A 240 -6.43 1.54 19.61
N GLY A 241 -6.93 2.76 19.77
CA GLY A 241 -8.12 3.23 19.05
C GLY A 241 -8.01 4.68 18.62
N ILE A 242 -8.81 5.02 17.60
CA ILE A 242 -8.96 6.40 17.12
C ILE A 242 -9.67 7.24 18.19
N ASN A 243 -9.04 8.33 18.60
CA ASN A 243 -9.56 9.28 19.58
C ASN A 243 -9.60 10.70 19.00
N ASP A 244 -10.02 11.67 19.81
CA ASP A 244 -10.16 13.08 19.45
C ASP A 244 -8.84 13.79 19.11
N ARG A 245 -7.70 13.13 19.25
CA ARG A 245 -6.37 13.64 18.88
C ARG A 245 -5.80 12.95 17.64
N ALA A 246 -6.57 12.11 16.96
CA ALA A 246 -6.07 11.37 15.80
C ALA A 246 -5.64 12.29 14.63
N ASP A 247 -6.17 13.51 14.54
CA ASP A 247 -5.79 14.54 13.55
C ASP A 247 -4.64 15.45 14.02
N TRP A 248 -4.01 15.14 15.16
CA TRP A 248 -2.88 15.92 15.70
C TRP A 248 -1.56 15.46 15.09
N SER A 249 -0.65 16.41 14.90
CA SER A 249 0.73 16.12 14.55
C SER A 249 1.48 15.50 15.75
N ARG A 250 2.60 14.81 15.47
CA ARG A 250 3.52 14.32 16.52
C ARG A 250 4.02 15.42 17.46
N ALA A 251 4.18 16.65 16.95
CA ALA A 251 4.62 17.79 17.76
C ALA A 251 3.50 18.29 18.69
N GLU A 252 2.26 18.36 18.19
CA GLU A 252 1.09 18.71 19.00
C GLU A 252 0.85 17.68 20.11
N THR A 253 0.93 16.39 19.79
CA THR A 253 0.74 15.31 20.76
C THR A 253 1.75 15.38 21.91
N ARG A 254 3.04 15.54 21.59
CA ARG A 254 4.12 15.64 22.59
C ARG A 254 4.04 16.84 23.52
N LYS A 255 3.25 17.86 23.18
CA LYS A 255 3.07 19.04 24.06
C LYS A 255 2.17 18.73 25.26
N TYR A 256 1.36 17.66 25.18
CA TYR A 256 0.32 17.36 26.16
C TYR A 256 0.45 15.95 26.78
N CYS A 257 1.58 15.27 26.55
CA CYS A 257 1.98 14.01 27.19
C CYS A 257 3.24 14.27 28.02
#